data_AF-A0A429FV51-F1
#
_entry.id   AF-A0A429FV51-F1
#
_cell.length_a   1.000
_cell.length_b   1.000
_cell.length_c   1.000
_cell.angle_alpha   90.00
_cell.angle_beta   90.00
_cell.angle_gamma   90.00
#
_symmetry.space_group_name_H-M   'P 1'
#
loop_
_entity.id
_entity.type
_entity.pdbx_description
1 polymer ?
#
loop_
_entity_poly.entity_id
_entity_poly.type
_entity_poly.pdbx_seq_one_letter_code
_entity_poly.pdbx_strand_id
1 'polypeptide(L)'
;MSITGDKYLDLLVPSAAKLVQAVRNDESMHIEAMLADAEQVYGDPLDAARALVILLAAMVPDDRAAEDLLRWHQNPHEYRRLRKAGVGAAEAGVLASQVRPIHAAHPARERVTA
;
A
#
# COMPACT_ATOMS: atom_id res chain seq x y z
N MET A 1 -18.73 -20.29 -9.76
CA MET A 1 -18.70 -20.11 -8.28
C MET A 1 -17.92 -18.84 -8.03
N SER A 2 -18.40 -17.97 -7.15
CA SER A 2 -17.68 -16.72 -6.81
C SER A 2 -16.65 -17.00 -5.72
N ILE A 3 -15.46 -16.41 -5.81
CA ILE A 3 -14.38 -16.59 -4.83
C ILE A 3 -14.66 -15.78 -3.57
N THR A 4 -15.23 -14.58 -3.73
CA THR A 4 -15.51 -13.63 -2.65
C THR A 4 -16.97 -13.65 -2.19
N GLY A 5 -17.85 -14.40 -2.86
CA GLY A 5 -19.30 -14.36 -2.65
C GLY A 5 -20.00 -13.24 -3.43
N ASP A 6 -19.25 -12.35 -4.07
CA ASP A 6 -19.73 -11.28 -4.95
C ASP A 6 -19.00 -11.33 -6.31
N LYS A 7 -19.77 -11.41 -7.40
CA LYS A 7 -19.22 -11.48 -8.75
C LYS A 7 -18.52 -10.19 -9.19
N TYR A 8 -18.97 -9.04 -8.72
CA TYR A 8 -18.33 -7.76 -9.02
C TYR A 8 -17.01 -7.61 -8.27
N LEU A 9 -16.95 -8.11 -7.04
CA LEU A 9 -15.73 -8.12 -6.24
C LEU A 9 -14.68 -9.09 -6.81
N ASP A 10 -15.10 -10.25 -7.34
CA ASP A 10 -14.22 -11.18 -8.05
C ASP A 10 -13.54 -10.55 -9.27
N LEU A 11 -14.24 -9.65 -10.00
CA LEU A 11 -13.68 -8.94 -11.15
C LEU A 11 -12.55 -7.99 -10.75
N LEU A 12 -12.52 -7.53 -9.50
CA LEU A 12 -11.49 -6.63 -8.99
C LEU A 12 -10.22 -7.35 -8.49
N VAL A 13 -10.24 -8.68 -8.34
CA VAL A 13 -9.07 -9.46 -7.87
C VAL A 13 -7.79 -9.17 -8.67
N PRO A 14 -7.82 -9.16 -10.02
CA PRO A 14 -6.64 -8.80 -10.81
C PRO A 14 -6.18 -7.35 -10.59
N SER A 15 -7.11 -6.41 -10.49
CA SER A 15 -6.80 -4.99 -10.30
C SER A 15 -6.24 -4.72 -8.90
N ALA A 16 -6.76 -5.38 -7.86
CA ALA A 16 -6.21 -5.30 -6.50
C ALA A 16 -4.78 -5.87 -6.42
N ALA A 17 -4.51 -7.00 -7.09
CA ALA A 17 -3.16 -7.56 -7.15
C ALA A 17 -2.16 -6.62 -7.84
N LYS A 18 -2.57 -6.01 -8.97
CA LYS A 18 -1.77 -4.99 -9.68
C LYS A 18 -1.59 -3.73 -8.85
N LEU A 19 -2.62 -3.28 -8.13
CA LEU A 19 -2.58 -2.13 -7.25
C LEU A 19 -1.54 -2.31 -6.14
N VAL A 20 -1.49 -3.49 -5.50
CA VAL A 20 -0.45 -3.82 -4.51
C VAL A 20 0.95 -3.71 -5.12
N GLN A 21 1.13 -4.17 -6.35
CA GLN A 21 2.43 -4.08 -7.03
C GLN A 21 2.80 -2.63 -7.38
N ALA A 22 1.84 -1.85 -7.90
CA ALA A 22 2.03 -0.45 -8.25
C ALA A 22 2.39 0.41 -7.02
N VAL A 23 1.70 0.19 -5.89
CA VAL A 23 2.00 0.87 -4.61
C VAL A 23 3.42 0.52 -4.11
N ARG A 24 3.85 -0.73 -4.23
CA ARG A 24 5.22 -1.13 -3.83
C ARG A 24 6.31 -0.47 -4.69
N ASN A 25 6.00 -0.23 -5.96
CA ASN A 25 6.93 0.34 -6.93
C ASN A 25 6.85 1.87 -7.06
N ASP A 26 5.91 2.51 -6.36
CA ASP A 26 5.64 3.96 -6.47
C ASP A 26 5.22 4.40 -7.88
N GLU A 27 4.41 3.56 -8.55
CA GLU A 27 3.95 3.78 -9.92
C GLU A 27 2.59 4.50 -9.94
N SER A 28 2.58 5.82 -9.71
CA SER A 28 1.35 6.64 -9.58
C SER A 28 0.33 6.45 -10.71
N MET A 29 0.78 6.43 -11.97
CA MET A 29 -0.09 6.24 -13.13
C MET A 29 -0.80 4.86 -13.11
N HIS A 30 -0.12 3.82 -12.63
CA HIS A 30 -0.73 2.49 -12.50
C HIS A 30 -1.70 2.43 -11.33
N ILE A 31 -1.44 3.17 -10.25
CA ILE A 31 -2.38 3.31 -9.13
C ILE A 31 -3.68 3.95 -9.62
N GLU A 32 -3.60 5.07 -10.33
CA GLU A 32 -4.76 5.76 -10.90
C GLU A 32 -5.54 4.86 -11.86
N ALA A 33 -4.84 4.11 -12.72
CA ALA A 33 -5.48 3.16 -13.63
C ALA A 33 -6.28 2.07 -12.89
N MET A 34 -5.76 1.53 -11.78
CA MET A 34 -6.48 0.50 -11.01
C MET A 34 -7.68 1.06 -10.24
N LEU A 35 -7.63 2.33 -9.83
CA LEU A 35 -8.79 3.00 -9.25
C LEU A 35 -9.88 3.23 -10.30
N ALA A 36 -9.50 3.66 -11.50
CA ALA A 36 -10.43 3.84 -12.62
C ALA A 36 -11.07 2.52 -13.08
N ASP A 37 -10.30 1.42 -13.13
CA ASP A 37 -10.84 0.08 -13.41
C ASP A 37 -11.94 -0.32 -12.41
N ALA A 38 -11.75 0.00 -11.13
CA ALA A 38 -12.74 -0.31 -10.10
C ALA A 38 -14.00 0.56 -10.23
N GLU A 39 -13.82 1.85 -10.54
CA GLU A 39 -14.93 2.76 -10.82
C GLU A 39 -15.75 2.29 -12.03
N GLN A 40 -15.11 1.76 -13.07
CA GLN A 40 -15.80 1.21 -14.22
C GLN A 40 -16.69 0.00 -13.88
N VAL A 41 -16.30 -0.82 -12.89
CA VAL A 41 -17.06 -2.00 -12.47
C VAL A 41 -18.28 -1.61 -11.60
N TYR A 42 -18.12 -0.63 -10.71
CA TYR A 42 -19.16 -0.26 -9.73
C TYR A 42 -19.99 0.96 -10.13
N GLY A 43 -19.52 1.77 -11.08
CA GLY A 43 -20.19 2.97 -11.57
C GLY A 43 -20.16 4.18 -10.62
N ASP A 44 -19.80 3.96 -9.34
CA ASP A 44 -19.62 4.99 -8.33
C ASP A 44 -18.20 4.91 -7.72
N PRO A 45 -17.46 6.03 -7.63
CA PRO A 45 -16.11 6.05 -7.08
C PRO A 45 -16.01 5.60 -5.62
N LEU A 46 -17.02 5.90 -4.80
CA LEU A 46 -16.99 5.59 -3.36
C LEU A 46 -17.21 4.10 -3.13
N ASP A 47 -18.16 3.50 -3.83
CA ASP A 47 -18.41 2.05 -3.78
C ASP A 47 -17.22 1.27 -4.36
N ALA A 48 -16.62 1.74 -5.46
CA ALA A 48 -15.40 1.16 -6.02
C ALA A 48 -14.23 1.19 -5.02
N ALA A 49 -14.00 2.33 -4.38
CA ALA A 49 -12.96 2.46 -3.35
C ALA A 49 -13.23 1.53 -2.16
N ARG A 50 -14.48 1.44 -1.71
CA ARG A 50 -14.89 0.54 -0.62
C ARG A 50 -14.64 -0.93 -0.99
N ALA A 51 -15.01 -1.33 -2.21
CA ALA A 51 -14.78 -2.69 -2.71
C ALA A 51 -13.29 -3.04 -2.75
N LEU A 52 -12.45 -2.13 -3.26
CA LEU A 52 -10.99 -2.30 -3.24
C LEU A 52 -10.43 -2.40 -1.82
N VAL A 53 -10.89 -1.57 -0.88
CA VAL A 53 -10.45 -1.63 0.52
C VAL A 53 -10.80 -2.96 1.16
N ILE A 54 -12.02 -3.47 0.96
CA ILE A 54 -12.44 -4.79 1.47
C ILE A 54 -11.56 -5.89 0.89
N LEU A 55 -11.30 -5.85 -0.41
CA LEU A 55 -10.50 -6.85 -1.10
C LEU A 55 -9.03 -6.82 -0.63
N LEU A 56 -8.44 -5.63 -0.49
CA LEU A 56 -7.09 -5.46 0.04
C LEU A 56 -6.99 -5.92 1.50
N ALA A 57 -8.02 -5.66 2.32
CA ALA A 57 -8.08 -6.15 3.69
C ALA A 57 -8.17 -7.68 3.74
N ALA A 58 -8.93 -8.30 2.85
CA ALA A 58 -9.00 -9.77 2.74
C ALA A 58 -7.68 -10.40 2.26
N MET A 59 -6.80 -9.63 1.63
CA MET A 59 -5.45 -10.07 1.24
C MET A 59 -4.43 -9.95 2.38
N VAL A 60 -4.81 -9.36 3.52
CA VAL A 60 -3.96 -9.29 4.71
C VAL A 60 -4.04 -10.62 5.47
N PRO A 61 -2.90 -11.26 5.79
CA PRO A 61 -2.90 -12.45 6.65
C PRO A 61 -3.46 -12.12 8.05
N ASP A 62 -4.42 -12.93 8.52
CA ASP A 62 -5.11 -12.76 9.82
C ASP A 62 -4.15 -12.82 11.03
N ASP A 63 -2.95 -13.37 10.85
CA ASP A 63 -1.92 -13.53 11.87
C ASP A 63 -0.98 -12.32 12.01
N ARG A 64 -1.22 -11.21 11.28
CA ARG A 64 -0.38 -10.01 11.32
C ARG A 64 -1.15 -8.75 11.65
N ALA A 65 -0.53 -7.87 12.43
CA ALA A 65 -1.05 -6.53 12.65
C ALA A 65 -0.87 -5.67 11.40
N ALA A 66 -1.87 -4.84 11.07
CA ALA A 66 -1.82 -3.94 9.91
C ALA A 66 -0.61 -2.99 9.94
N GLU A 67 -0.19 -2.57 11.14
CA GLU A 67 1.01 -1.75 11.31
C GLU A 67 2.28 -2.45 10.82
N ASP A 68 2.43 -3.75 11.05
CA ASP A 68 3.61 -4.52 10.63
C ASP A 68 3.71 -4.59 9.10
N LEU A 69 2.56 -4.55 8.42
CA LEU A 69 2.46 -4.56 6.95
C LEU A 69 2.80 -3.20 6.33
N LEU A 70 2.72 -2.12 7.09
CA LEU A 70 2.95 -0.75 6.62
C LEU A 70 4.28 -0.15 7.09
N ARG A 71 5.05 -0.84 7.95
CA ARG A 71 6.35 -0.35 8.46
C ARG A 71 7.34 0.05 7.37
N TRP A 72 7.29 -0.61 6.20
CA TRP A 72 8.15 -0.26 5.06
C TRP A 72 7.98 1.18 4.58
N HIS A 73 6.81 1.78 4.80
CA HIS A 73 6.51 3.14 4.35
C HIS A 73 7.32 4.21 5.11
N GLN A 74 7.80 3.88 6.32
CA GLN A 74 8.58 4.82 7.14
C GLN A 74 9.98 5.09 6.54
N ASN A 75 10.57 4.10 5.86
CA ASN A 75 11.82 4.26 5.12
C ASN A 75 11.86 3.33 3.88
N PRO A 76 11.16 3.71 2.79
CA PRO A 76 10.97 2.83 1.64
C PRO A 76 12.26 2.47 0.91
N HIS A 77 13.25 3.37 0.91
CA HIS A 77 14.55 3.12 0.28
C HIS A 77 15.33 2.02 1.00
N GLU A 78 15.42 2.11 2.32
CA GLU A 78 16.12 1.12 3.14
C GLU A 78 15.41 -0.24 3.10
N TYR A 79 14.08 -0.23 3.19
CA TYR A 79 13.28 -1.44 3.03
C TYR A 79 13.58 -2.15 1.69
N ARG A 80 13.58 -1.41 0.57
CA ARG A 80 13.90 -1.97 -0.76
C ARG A 80 15.33 -2.51 -0.82
N ARG A 81 16.30 -1.84 -0.19
CA ARG A 81 17.69 -2.31 -0.11
C ARG A 81 17.79 -3.65 0.62
N LEU A 82 17.14 -3.77 1.79
CA LEU A 82 17.12 -5.00 2.59
C LEU A 82 16.41 -6.15 1.87
N ARG A 83 15.28 -5.87 1.20
CA ARG A 83 14.58 -6.86 0.37
C ARG A 83 15.45 -7.39 -0.77
N LYS A 84 16.22 -6.51 -1.44
CA LYS A 84 17.19 -6.92 -2.48
C LYS A 84 18.34 -7.77 -1.92
N ALA A 85 18.69 -7.58 -0.65
CA ALA A 85 19.69 -8.40 0.05
C ALA A 85 19.13 -9.74 0.57
N GLY A 86 17.84 -10.05 0.34
CA GLY A 86 17.22 -11.32 0.74
C GLY A 86 16.57 -11.33 2.11
N VAL A 87 16.53 -10.19 2.83
CA VAL A 87 15.89 -10.09 4.15
C VAL A 87 14.37 -10.28 4.01
N GLY A 88 13.77 -11.06 4.92
CA GLY A 88 12.32 -11.29 4.96
C GLY A 88 11.51 -9.99 5.09
N ALA A 89 10.30 -9.92 4.55
CA ALA A 89 9.54 -8.67 4.50
C ALA A 89 9.22 -8.06 5.88
N ALA A 90 8.84 -8.89 6.85
CA ALA A 90 8.58 -8.43 8.21
C ALA A 90 9.85 -7.87 8.88
N GLU A 91 10.95 -8.61 8.79
CA GLU A 91 12.26 -8.20 9.33
C GLU A 91 12.80 -6.95 8.63
N ALA A 92 12.68 -6.87 7.31
CA ALA A 92 13.07 -5.68 6.55
C ALA A 92 12.25 -4.44 6.96
N GLY A 93 10.96 -4.60 7.27
CA GLY A 93 10.12 -3.51 7.78
C GLY A 93 10.57 -3.00 9.15
N VAL A 94 10.93 -3.92 10.05
CA VAL A 94 11.48 -3.59 11.38
C VAL A 94 12.84 -2.91 11.27
N LEU A 95 13.73 -3.41 10.43
CA LEU A 95 15.06 -2.83 10.26
C LEU A 95 15.00 -1.47 9.57
N ALA A 96 14.13 -1.31 8.57
CA ALA A 96 13.96 -0.04 7.87
C ALA A 96 13.39 1.06 8.78
N SER A 97 12.47 0.74 9.70
CA SER A 97 11.91 1.72 10.65
C SER A 97 12.91 2.19 11.71
N GLN A 98 13.98 1.43 11.95
CA GLN A 98 15.05 1.80 12.88
C GLN A 98 16.06 2.79 12.27
N VAL A 99 16.11 2.88 10.94
CA VAL A 99 17.01 3.80 10.24
C VAL A 99 16.31 5.14 10.04
N ARG A 100 16.82 6.19 10.69
CA ARG A 100 16.32 7.56 10.48
C ARG A 100 16.38 7.91 8.99
N PRO A 101 15.28 8.38 8.38
CA PRO A 101 15.30 8.81 6.99
C PRO A 101 16.25 10.00 6.83
N ILE A 102 17.10 9.94 5.81
CA ILE A 102 18.14 10.95 5.51
C ILE A 102 17.52 12.35 5.27
N HIS A 103 16.21 12.44 4.99
CA HIS A 103 15.48 13.68 4.78
C HIS A 103 14.86 14.33 6.04
N ALA A 104 15.02 13.76 7.24
CA ALA A 104 14.48 14.33 8.49
C ALA A 104 15.34 15.45 9.12
N ALA A 105 16.20 16.11 8.34
CA ALA A 105 17.00 17.25 8.78
C ALA A 105 16.66 18.50 7.97
N HIS A 106 15.43 19.00 8.11
CA HIS A 106 15.21 20.44 8.02
C HIS A 106 14.60 20.89 9.35
N PRO A 107 15.37 21.53 10.25
CA PRO A 107 14.78 22.12 11.44
C PRO A 107 13.74 23.14 10.99
N ALA A 108 12.55 23.02 11.57
CA ALA A 108 11.47 23.97 11.41
C ALA A 108 12.03 25.39 11.52
N ARG A 109 11.76 26.23 10.52
CA ARG A 109 11.98 27.67 10.65
C ARG A 109 11.15 28.15 11.84
N GLU A 110 11.84 28.51 12.90
CA GLU A 110 11.31 29.26 14.02
C GLU A 110 10.58 30.52 13.51
N ARG A 111 9.36 30.68 14.03
CA ARG A 111 8.68 31.94 14.40
C ARG A 111 8.92 33.18 13.52
N VAL A 112 7.83 33.72 12.98
CA VAL A 112 7.49 35.13 13.23
C VAL A 112 5.98 35.21 13.46
N THR A 113 5.63 35.37 14.73
CA THR A 113 4.40 36.06 15.15
C THR A 113 4.53 37.54 14.81
N ALA A 114 3.55 38.11 14.13
CA ALA A 114 3.16 39.50 14.24
C ALA A 114 1.64 39.59 14.03
#